data_AF-A0A0V8EL56-F1
#
_entry.id   AF-A0A0V8EL56-F1
#
_cell.length_a   1.000
_cell.length_b   1.000
_cell.length_c   1.000
_cell.angle_alpha   90.00
_cell.angle_beta   90.00
_cell.angle_gamma   90.00
#
_symmetry.space_group_name_H-M   'P 1'
#
loop_
_entity.id
_entity.type
_entity.pdbx_description
1 polymer ?
#
loop_
_entity_poly.entity_id
_entity_poly.type
_entity_poly.pdbx_seq_one_letter_code
_entity_poly.pdbx_strand_id
1 'polypeptide(L)' 'MQQSSENIYYVQLKKAWQDELDCINSISDPHIKQAVQSPESAAIFKSNELVNQHPEDTSVINENLKKVLSGQ' A
#
# COMPACT_ATOMS: atom_id res chain seq x y z
N MET A 1 -17.63 17.50 5.61
CA MET A 1 -17.42 16.12 6.10
C MET A 1 -15.94 15.96 6.37
N GLN A 2 -15.54 15.69 7.61
CA GLN A 2 -14.13 15.47 7.96
C GLN A 2 -13.76 14.08 7.43
N GLN A 3 -13.07 13.99 6.30
CA GLN A 3 -12.35 12.76 5.97
C GLN A 3 -11.23 12.64 7.01
N SER A 4 -11.31 11.65 7.90
CA SER A 4 -10.22 11.38 8.83
C SER A 4 -8.96 11.05 8.03
N SER A 5 -7.81 11.53 8.48
CA SER A 5 -6.50 11.21 7.87
C SER A 5 -6.29 9.70 7.76
N GLU A 6 -6.81 8.94 8.73
CA GLU A 6 -6.89 7.48 8.72
C GLU A 6 -7.50 6.91 7.44
N ASN A 7 -8.63 7.48 6.99
CA ASN A 7 -9.31 7.03 5.78
C ASN A 7 -8.45 7.31 4.53
N ILE A 8 -7.76 8.46 4.50
CA ILE A 8 -6.92 8.86 3.36
C ILE A 8 -5.68 7.97 3.24
N TYR A 9 -4.98 7.70 4.35
CA TYR A 9 -3.81 6.83 4.32
C TYR A 9 -4.17 5.39 3.97
N TYR A 10 -5.26 4.86 4.55
CA TYR A 10 -5.75 3.54 4.19
C TYR A 10 -6.06 3.42 2.69
N VAL A 11 -6.78 4.39 2.11
CA VAL A 11 -7.13 4.39 0.68
C VAL A 11 -5.86 4.41 -0.19
N GLN A 12 -4.88 5.24 0.13
CA GLN A 12 -3.63 5.32 -0.64
C GLN A 12 -2.81 4.03 -0.56
N LEU A 13 -2.69 3.44 0.64
CA LEU A 13 -1.97 2.19 0.86
C LEU A 13 -2.67 1.01 0.17
N LYS A 14 -4.00 0.93 0.28
CA LYS A 14 -4.80 -0.10 -0.39
C LYS A 14 -4.75 0.04 -1.90
N LYS A 15 -4.71 1.27 -2.43
CA LYS A 15 -4.53 1.51 -3.85
C LYS A 15 -3.17 1.02 -4.33
N ALA A 16 -2.08 1.33 -3.63
CA ALA A 16 -0.74 0.86 -4.01
C ALA A 16 -0.65 -0.67 -4.01
N TRP A 17 -1.27 -1.32 -3.02
CA TRP A 17 -1.40 -2.78 -2.97
C TRP A 17 -2.18 -3.32 -4.18
N GLN A 18 -3.34 -2.74 -4.48
CA GLN A 18 -4.20 -3.20 -5.58
C GLN A 18 -3.59 -2.97 -6.95
N ASP A 19 -2.95 -1.81 -7.18
CA ASP A 19 -2.29 -1.50 -8.44
C ASP A 19 -1.19 -2.55 -8.74
N GLU A 20 -0.42 -2.97 -7.73
CA GLU A 20 0.61 -4.00 -7.90
C GLU A 20 -0.01 -5.40 -8.10
N LEU A 21 -1.08 -5.73 -7.38
CA LEU A 21 -1.80 -6.99 -7.59
C LEU A 21 -2.34 -7.08 -9.04
N ASP A 22 -2.90 -5.99 -9.54
CA ASP A 22 -3.42 -5.92 -10.90
C ASP A 22 -2.29 -6.03 -11.94
N CYS A 23 -1.14 -5.39 -11.67
CA CYS A 23 0.08 -5.57 -12.47
C CYS A 23 0.49 -7.06 -12.53
N ILE A 24 0.66 -7.71 -11.38
CA ILE A 24 1.01 -9.13 -11.26
C ILE A 24 0.01 -10.04 -11.99
N ASN A 25 -1.28 -9.74 -11.88
CA ASN A 25 -2.33 -10.53 -12.53
C ASN A 25 -2.39 -10.32 -14.04
N SER A 26 -1.94 -9.18 -14.55
CA SER A 26 -1.84 -8.91 -15.99
C SER A 26 -0.66 -9.65 -16.65
N ILE A 27 0.34 -10.07 -15.88
CA ILE A 27 1.54 -10.74 -16.39
C ILE A 27 1.24 -12.22 -16.64
N SER A 28 1.32 -12.63 -17.91
CA SER A 28 1.13 -14.03 -18.32
C SER A 28 2.42 -14.86 -18.23
N ASP A 29 3.59 -14.24 -18.32
CA ASP A 29 4.88 -14.92 -18.23
C ASP A 29 5.27 -15.14 -16.75
N PRO A 30 5.41 -16.41 -16.29
CA PRO A 30 5.69 -16.70 -14.89
C PRO A 30 7.07 -16.22 -14.42
N HIS A 31 8.06 -16.11 -15.32
CA HIS A 31 9.38 -15.60 -14.97
C HIS A 31 9.34 -14.09 -14.72
N ILE A 32 8.59 -13.36 -15.53
CA ILE A 32 8.37 -11.92 -15.33
C ILE A 32 7.53 -11.70 -14.06
N LYS A 33 6.51 -12.54 -13.82
CA LYS A 33 5.64 -12.44 -12.65
C LYS A 33 6.38 -12.64 -11.32
N GLN A 34 7.43 -13.46 -11.30
CA GLN A 34 8.27 -13.66 -10.12
C GLN A 34 9.30 -12.54 -9.91
N ALA A 35 9.56 -11.72 -10.94
CA ALA A 35 10.56 -10.65 -10.90
C ALA A 35 9.99 -9.31 -10.43
N VAL A 36 8.67 -9.17 -10.30
CA VAL A 36 8.02 -7.94 -9.81
C VAL A 36 7.87 -7.94 -8.29
N GLN A 37 7.69 -6.75 -7.71
CA GLN A 37 7.50 -6.59 -6.26
C GLN A 37 6.17 -7.21 -5.81
N SER A 38 6.06 -7.64 -4.55
CA SER A 38 4.78 -8.12 -4.04
C SER A 38 3.83 -6.94 -3.73
N PRO A 39 2.50 -7.16 -3.72
CA PRO A 39 1.54 -6.15 -3.29
C PRO A 39 1.80 -5.61 -1.88
N GLU A 40 2.26 -6.45 -0.96
CA GLU A 40 2.66 -6.05 0.39
C GLU A 40 3.88 -5.12 0.36
N SER A 41 4.89 -5.45 -0.46
CA SER A 41 6.06 -4.59 -0.65
C SER A 41 5.68 -3.22 -1.23
N ALA A 42 4.74 -3.18 -2.19
CA ALA A 42 4.23 -1.93 -2.75
C ALA A 42 3.54 -1.06 -1.67
N ALA A 43 2.70 -1.67 -0.83
CA ALA A 43 2.05 -0.97 0.29
C ALA A 43 3.07 -0.45 1.33
N ILE A 44 4.10 -1.25 1.66
CA ILE A 44 5.17 -0.84 2.58
C ILE A 44 5.98 0.31 1.99
N PHE A 45 6.34 0.25 0.71
CA PHE A 45 7.04 1.34 0.03
C PHE A 45 6.24 2.64 0.11
N LYS A 46 4.94 2.57 -0.23
CA LYS A 46 4.04 3.73 -0.13
C LYS A 46 3.92 4.26 1.30
N SER A 47 3.89 3.38 2.30
CA SER A 47 3.90 3.76 3.71
C SER A 47 5.15 4.56 4.07
N ASN A 48 6.33 4.13 3.62
CA ASN A 48 7.58 4.84 3.86
C ASN A 48 7.59 6.22 3.20
N GLU A 49 7.05 6.33 1.97
CA GLU A 49 6.87 7.64 1.32
C GLU A 49 5.96 8.57 2.12
N LEU A 50 4.83 8.04 2.61
CA LEU A 50 3.87 8.81 3.41
C LEU A 50 4.46 9.25 4.75
N VAL A 51 5.23 8.40 5.43
CA VAL A 51 5.93 8.75 6.66
C VAL A 51 6.96 9.85 6.44
N ASN A 52 7.66 9.83 5.31
CA ASN A 52 8.61 10.90 4.96
C ASN A 52 7.90 12.23 4.67
N GLN A 53 6.68 12.20 4.13
CA GLN A 53 5.89 13.40 3.79
C GLN A 53 5.12 13.95 5.01
N HIS A 54 4.67 13.07 5.89
CA HIS A 54 3.82 13.36 7.05
C HIS A 54 4.34 12.62 8.29
N PRO A 55 5.53 12.98 8.79
CA PRO A 55 6.12 12.31 9.95
C PRO A 55 5.24 12.39 11.21
N GLU A 56 4.43 13.45 11.35
CA GLU A 56 3.44 13.62 12.42
C GLU A 56 2.37 12.53 12.44
N ASP A 57 2.07 11.94 11.29
CA ASP A 57 1.02 10.95 11.12
C ASP A 57 1.55 9.50 11.11
N THR A 58 2.83 9.30 11.45
CA THR A 58 3.50 7.98 11.41
C THR A 58 2.69 6.88 12.10
N SER A 59 2.09 7.16 13.26
CA SER A 59 1.26 6.16 13.98
C SER A 59 0.03 5.76 13.17
N VAL A 60 -0.70 6.73 12.63
CA VAL A 60 -1.92 6.51 11.83
C VAL A 60 -1.57 5.80 10.53
N ILE A 61 -0.48 6.18 9.87
CA ILE A 61 0.01 5.54 8.64
C ILE A 61 0.33 4.06 8.92
N ASN A 62 1.09 3.78 9.97
CA ASN A 62 1.47 2.40 10.33
C ASN A 62 0.27 1.54 10.75
N GLU A 63 -0.71 2.11 11.44
CA GLU A 63 -1.96 1.41 11.78
C GLU A 63 -2.75 1.02 10.53
N ASN A 64 -2.87 1.93 9.56
CA ASN A 64 -3.57 1.65 8.31
C ASN A 64 -2.80 0.67 7.42
N LEU A 65 -1.46 0.73 7.42
CA LEU A 65 -0.64 -0.29 6.76
C LEU A 65 -0.94 -1.68 7.31
N LYS A 66 -1.02 -1.84 8.65
CA LYS A 66 -1.39 -3.13 9.26
C LYS A 66 -2.77 -3.64 8.80
N LYS A 67 -3.75 -2.74 8.65
CA LYS A 67 -5.08 -3.10 8.12
C LYS A 67 -5.00 -3.62 6.69
N VAL A 68 -4.27 -2.93 5.81
CA VAL A 68 -4.07 -3.38 4.42
C VAL A 68 -3.36 -4.74 4.37
N LEU A 69 -2.28 -4.91 5.14
CA LEU A 69 -1.51 -6.17 5.18
C LEU A 69 -2.28 -7.35 5.81
N SER A 70 -3.34 -7.07 6.58
CA SER A 70 -4.24 -8.10 7.13
C SER A 70 -5.45 -8.39 6.23
N GLY A 71 -5.56 -7.72 5.07
CA GLY A 71 -6.65 -7.92 4.11
C GLY A 71 -7.98 -7.25 4.50
N GLN A 72 -7.96 -6.28 5.42
CA GLN A 72 -9.15 -5.48 5.76
C GLN A 72 -9.51 -4.52 4.62
#